data_AF-A0A6L4ZM18-F1
#
_entry.id   AF-A0A6L4ZM18-F1
#
_cell.length_a   1.000
_cell.length_b   1.000
_cell.length_c   1.000
_cell.angle_alpha   90.00
_cell.angle_beta   90.00
_cell.angle_gamma   90.00
#
_symmetry.space_group_name_H-M   'P 1'
#
loop_
_entity.id
_entity.type
_entity.pdbx_description
1 polymer ?
#
loop_
_entity_poly.entity_id
_entity_poly.type
_entity_poly.pdbx_seq_one_letter_code
_entity_poly.pdbx_strand_id
1 'polypeptide(L)'
;NEYLLIDLNSTNGTIVKKNRIIETSLKDGDLFSIGTFIIELSDRSARKNDINYQEAPIGQNVLTRSVSGDPYQTRMLDKDFEQGALETRLAEKIKI
;
A
#
# COMPACT_ATOMS: atom_id res chain seq x y z
N ASN A 1 -14.08 6.86 -4.84
CA ASN A 1 -15.21 5.92 -4.89
C ASN A 1 -16.32 6.39 -3.97
N GLU A 2 -17.58 6.15 -4.34
CA GLU A 2 -18.74 6.35 -3.45
C GLU A 2 -19.22 4.97 -2.98
N TYR A 3 -19.39 4.82 -1.67
CA TYR A 3 -19.82 3.58 -1.04
C TYR A 3 -21.22 3.77 -0.47
N LEU A 4 -22.10 2.77 -0.60
CA LEU A 4 -23.44 2.80 -0.01
C LEU A 4 -23.47 1.95 1.25
N LEU A 5 -23.84 2.55 2.37
CA LEU A 5 -24.10 1.86 3.64
C LEU A 5 -25.62 1.71 3.81
N ILE A 6 -26.08 0.47 4.00
CA ILE A 6 -27.50 0.14 4.20
C ILE A 6 -27.63 -0.64 5.51
N ASP A 7 -28.54 -0.21 6.38
CA ASP A 7 -28.93 -0.97 7.57
C ASP A 7 -29.95 -2.06 7.21
N LEU A 8 -29.62 -3.32 7.49
CA LEU A 8 -30.47 -4.47 7.18
C LEU A 8 -31.44 -4.78 8.33
N ASN A 9 -32.14 -3.75 8.83
CA ASN A 9 -33.03 -3.84 9.97
C ASN A 9 -32.34 -4.44 11.21
N SER A 10 -31.16 -3.89 11.54
CA SER A 10 -30.39 -4.37 12.68
C SER A 10 -31.08 -4.00 14.00
N THR A 11 -31.00 -4.88 15.01
CA THR A 11 -31.69 -4.70 16.30
C THR A 11 -31.37 -3.35 16.95
N ASN A 12 -30.09 -2.96 16.94
CA ASN A 12 -29.61 -1.72 17.53
C ASN A 12 -29.51 -0.56 16.54
N GLY A 13 -29.58 -0.84 15.24
CA GLY A 13 -29.41 0.15 14.18
C GLY A 13 -27.95 0.42 13.84
N THR A 14 -27.78 1.07 12.70
CA THR A 14 -26.51 1.65 12.25
C THR A 14 -26.57 3.16 12.42
N ILE A 15 -25.50 3.76 12.97
CA ILE A 15 -25.44 5.19 13.29
C ILE A 15 -24.26 5.83 12.56
N VAL A 16 -24.52 6.94 11.85
CA VAL A 16 -23.53 7.76 11.16
C VAL A 16 -23.66 9.19 11.68
N LYS A 17 -22.56 9.81 12.11
CA LYS A 17 -22.55 11.20 12.61
C LYS A 17 -23.65 11.49 13.66
N LYS A 18 -23.87 10.52 14.57
CA LYS A 18 -24.90 10.53 15.65
C LYS A 18 -26.35 10.34 15.20
N ASN A 19 -26.61 10.10 13.93
CA ASN A 19 -27.95 9.83 13.41
C ASN A 19 -28.10 8.36 13.02
N ARG A 20 -29.20 7.72 13.40
CA ARG A 20 -29.54 6.37 12.93
C ARG A 20 -29.95 6.46 11.46
N ILE A 21 -29.41 5.58 10.64
CA ILE A 21 -29.65 5.58 9.19
C ILE A 21 -30.41 4.33 8.75
N ILE A 22 -31.06 4.43 7.60
CA ILE A 22 -31.53 3.27 6.82
C ILE A 22 -30.56 3.06 5.65
N GLU A 23 -30.21 4.15 4.96
CA GLU A 23 -29.18 4.17 3.94
C GLU A 23 -28.40 5.49 3.99
N THR A 24 -27.12 5.47 3.61
CA THR A 24 -26.33 6.68 3.39
C THR A 24 -25.09 6.40 2.53
N SER A 25 -24.63 7.41 1.80
CA SER A 25 -23.36 7.33 1.07
C SER A 25 -22.17 7.64 2.00
N LEU A 26 -21.13 6.83 1.93
CA LEU A 26 -19.86 6.99 2.65
C LEU A 26 -18.72 7.34 1.70
N LYS A 27 -17.77 8.11 2.23
CA LYS A 27 -16.48 8.46 1.62
C LYS A 27 -15.33 7.91 2.44
N ASP A 28 -14.13 7.89 1.84
CA ASP A 28 -12.89 7.57 2.58
C ASP A 28 -12.78 8.45 3.83
N GLY A 29 -12.47 7.83 4.96
CA GLY A 29 -12.38 8.45 6.29
C GLY A 29 -13.71 8.63 7.02
N ASP A 30 -14.87 8.31 6.43
CA ASP A 30 -16.13 8.42 7.16
C ASP A 30 -16.23 7.37 8.27
N LEU A 31 -16.77 7.80 9.41
CA LEU A 31 -17.00 6.98 10.60
C LEU A 31 -18.48 6.60 10.73
N PHE A 32 -18.72 5.35 11.06
CA PHE A 32 -20.05 4.83 11.42
C PHE A 32 -19.95 3.88 12.60
N SER A 33 -21.08 3.59 13.22
CA SER A 33 -21.16 2.72 14.38
C SER A 33 -22.24 1.67 14.22
N ILE A 34 -21.92 0.46 14.67
CA ILE A 34 -22.79 -0.71 14.70
C ILE A 34 -22.69 -1.29 16.12
N GLY A 35 -23.79 -1.22 16.86
CA GLY A 35 -23.79 -1.57 18.28
C GLY A 35 -22.77 -0.72 19.05
N THR A 36 -21.79 -1.37 19.69
CA THR A 36 -20.73 -0.71 20.47
C THR A 36 -19.46 -0.43 19.66
N PHE A 37 -19.41 -0.84 18.39
CA PHE A 37 -18.22 -0.70 17.55
C PHE A 37 -18.29 0.59 16.74
N ILE A 38 -17.13 1.25 16.61
CA ILE A 38 -16.92 2.39 15.72
C ILE A 38 -15.99 1.92 14.61
N ILE A 39 -16.39 2.12 13.36
CA ILE A 39 -15.72 1.64 12.16
C ILE A 39 -15.43 2.84 11.26
N GLU A 40 -14.19 2.91 10.75
CA GLU A 40 -13.77 3.87 9.74
C GLU A 40 -13.69 3.21 8.37
N LEU A 41 -14.28 3.84 7.36
CA LEU A 41 -14.12 3.41 5.98
C LEU A 41 -12.77 3.90 5.43
N SER A 42 -11.86 2.99 5.10
CA SER A 42 -10.57 3.33 4.48
C SER A 42 -10.46 2.73 3.07
N ASP A 43 -10.49 3.57 2.03
CA ASP A 43 -10.23 3.23 0.63
C ASP A 43 -8.84 3.72 0.19
N ARG A 44 -7.89 2.79 0.10
CA ARG A 44 -6.52 3.08 -0.38
C ARG A 44 -6.49 3.51 -1.86
N SER A 45 -7.52 3.19 -2.63
CA SER A 45 -7.65 3.57 -4.04
C SER A 45 -8.01 5.04 -4.18
N ALA A 46 -8.78 5.59 -3.24
CA ALA A 46 -9.16 7.00 -3.20
C ALA A 46 -7.98 7.94 -2.85
N ARG A 47 -6.92 7.44 -2.21
CA ARG A 47 -5.73 8.22 -1.82
C ARG A 47 -4.71 8.43 -2.95
N LYS A 48 -5.01 7.92 -4.14
CA LYS A 48 -4.14 8.04 -5.31
C LYS A 48 -4.39 9.38 -5.99
N ASN A 49 -3.75 10.48 -5.53
CA ASN A 49 -3.40 11.66 -6.36
C ASN A 49 -2.63 12.83 -5.70
N ASP A 50 -1.94 12.67 -4.56
CA ASP A 50 -1.00 13.71 -4.12
C ASP A 50 0.40 13.49 -4.72
N ILE A 51 0.50 13.56 -6.05
CA ILE A 51 1.80 13.71 -6.71
C ILE A 51 2.18 15.19 -6.57
N ASN A 52 2.90 15.53 -5.50
CA ASN A 52 3.45 16.89 -5.33
C ASN A 52 4.53 17.13 -6.40
N TYR A 53 4.17 17.81 -7.48
CA TYR A 53 5.13 18.40 -8.40
C TYR A 53 5.82 19.56 -7.68
N GLN A 54 7.05 19.36 -7.22
CA GLN A 54 7.91 20.48 -6.89
C GLN A 54 8.48 21.02 -8.20
N GLU A 55 8.14 22.25 -8.56
CA GLU A 55 8.85 22.96 -9.63
C GLU A 55 10.29 23.20 -9.17
N ALA A 56 11.19 22.28 -9.51
CA ALA A 56 12.62 22.55 -9.43
C ALA A 56 12.99 23.47 -10.61
N PRO A 57 13.82 24.51 -10.40
CA PRO A 57 14.36 25.29 -11.50
C PRO A 57 14.99 24.34 -12.53
N ILE A 58 14.67 24.56 -13.80
CA ILE A 58 15.12 23.72 -14.92
C ILE A 58 16.66 23.64 -14.86
N GLY A 59 17.19 22.46 -14.52
CA GLY A 59 18.62 22.24 -14.32
C GLY A 59 19.01 21.37 -13.12
N GLN A 60 18.09 20.97 -12.25
CA GLN A 60 18.36 20.09 -11.10
C GLN A 60 17.58 18.77 -11.14
N ASN A 61 17.78 17.96 -12.18
CA ASN A 61 17.28 16.57 -12.17
C ASN A 61 18.36 15.65 -11.58
N VAL A 62 18.32 15.41 -10.27
CA VAL A 62 19.10 14.34 -9.66
C VAL A 62 18.26 13.06 -9.68
N LEU A 63 18.67 12.09 -10.50
CA LEU A 63 18.15 10.73 -10.45
C LEU A 63 18.56 10.08 -9.12
N THR A 64 17.78 10.24 -8.06
CA THR A 64 17.92 9.43 -6.84
C THR A 64 16.64 8.68 -6.56
N ARG A 65 16.64 7.42 -6.97
CA ARG A 65 15.75 6.38 -6.43
C ARG A 65 15.86 6.36 -4.91
N SER A 66 14.86 6.87 -4.22
CA SER A 66 14.73 6.76 -2.76
C SER A 66 14.48 5.29 -2.41
N VAL A 67 15.51 4.57 -2.00
CA VAL A 67 15.37 3.29 -1.31
C VAL A 67 15.33 3.57 0.18
N SER A 68 14.13 3.59 0.76
CA SER A 68 13.94 3.46 2.21
C SER A 68 14.17 1.99 2.57
N GLY A 69 15.43 1.61 2.69
CA GLY A 69 15.85 0.27 3.11
C GLY A 69 17.35 0.29 3.36
N ASP A 70 17.77 -0.26 4.49
CA ASP A 70 19.17 -0.33 4.94
C ASP A 70 20.09 -0.78 3.79
N PRO A 71 21.05 0.05 3.34
CA PRO A 71 21.87 -0.24 2.15
C PRO A 71 22.87 -1.39 2.37
N TYR A 72 22.96 -1.94 3.59
CA TYR A 72 23.84 -3.05 3.94
C TYR A 72 23.19 -4.43 3.82
N GLN A 73 21.87 -4.55 3.61
CA GLN A 73 21.26 -5.87 3.43
C GLN A 73 21.33 -6.41 2.00
N THR A 74 21.46 -5.55 0.98
CA THR A 74 21.45 -6.01 -0.42
C THR A 74 22.74 -6.71 -0.85
N ARG A 75 23.84 -6.58 -0.09
CA ARG A 75 25.14 -7.21 -0.45
C ARG A 75 25.31 -8.66 0.01
N MET A 76 24.36 -9.22 0.75
CA MET A 76 24.50 -10.58 1.30
C MET A 76 23.64 -11.65 0.60
N LEU A 77 22.75 -11.27 -0.34
CA LEU A 77 21.89 -12.23 -1.06
C LEU A 77 22.43 -12.65 -2.44
N ASP A 78 23.42 -11.93 -2.99
CA ASP A 78 23.92 -12.18 -4.34
C ASP A 78 25.11 -13.17 -4.39
N LYS A 79 25.71 -13.49 -3.23
CA LYS A 79 26.88 -14.38 -3.18
C LYS A 79 26.53 -15.84 -3.46
N ASP A 80 25.37 -16.30 -3.00
CA ASP A 80 24.96 -17.70 -3.16
C ASP A 80 24.57 -17.99 -4.63
N PHE A 81 24.06 -16.99 -5.35
CA PHE A 81 23.68 -17.13 -6.77
C PHE A 81 24.89 -17.14 -7.70
N GLU A 82 25.88 -16.28 -7.44
CA GLU A 82 27.14 -16.24 -8.21
C GLU A 82 27.99 -17.50 -7.96
N GLN A 83 27.99 -18.04 -6.74
CA GLN A 83 28.79 -19.22 -6.41
C GLN A 83 28.28 -20.49 -7.11
N GLY A 84 26.96 -20.71 -7.17
CA GLY A 84 26.38 -21.83 -7.91
C GLY A 84 26.57 -21.75 -9.43
N ALA A 85 26.54 -20.53 -10.00
CA ALA A 85 26.78 -20.31 -11.42
C ALA A 85 28.25 -20.54 -11.82
N LEU A 86 29.20 -20.21 -10.95
CA LEU A 86 30.62 -20.46 -11.15
C LEU A 86 30.96 -21.95 -11.06
N GLU A 87 30.39 -22.69 -10.10
CA GLU A 87 30.61 -24.14 -9.99
C GLU A 87 30.06 -24.89 -11.20
N THR A 88 28.89 -24.50 -11.70
CA THR A 88 28.29 -25.10 -12.90
C THR A 88 29.18 -24.90 -14.14
N ARG A 89 29.75 -23.69 -14.31
CA ARG A 89 30.67 -23.38 -15.41
C ARG A 89 32.03 -24.05 -15.27
N LEU A 90 32.51 -24.28 -14.04
CA LEU A 90 33.77 -24.97 -13.79
C LEU A 90 33.63 -26.48 -14.07
N ALA A 91 32.50 -27.08 -13.71
CA ALA A 91 32.21 -28.49 -13.99
C ALA A 91 32.07 -28.78 -15.50
N GLU A 92 31.50 -27.87 -16.28
CA GLU A 92 31.45 -27.99 -17.76
C GLU A 92 32.84 -27.94 -18.40
N LYS A 93 33.75 -27.12 -17.87
CA LYS A 93 35.10 -26.96 -18.45
C LYS A 93 36.06 -28.11 -18.16
N ILE A 94 35.81 -28.93 -17.13
CA ILE A 94 36.69 -30.04 -16.74
C ILE A 94 36.32 -31.37 -17.42
N LYS A 95 35.19 -31.44 -18.13
CA LYS A 95 34.68 -32.67 -18.75
C LYS A 95 35.16 -32.91 -20.20
N ILE A 96 36.44 -32.62 -20.47
CA ILE A 96 37.16 -33.05 -21.69
C ILE A 96 38.23 -34.07 -21.30
#